data_AF-A0A9D2B4V8-F1
#
_entry.id   AF-A0A9D2B4V8-F1
#
_cell.length_a   1.000
_cell.length_b   1.000
_cell.length_c   1.000
_cell.angle_alpha   90.00
_cell.angle_beta   90.00
_cell.angle_gamma   90.00
#
_symmetry.space_group_name_H-M   'P 1'
#
loop_
_entity.id
_entity.type
_entity.pdbx_description
1 polymer ?
#
loop_
_entity_poly.entity_id
_entity_poly.type
_entity_poly.pdbx_seq_one_letter_code
_entity_poly.pdbx_strand_id
1 'polypeptide(L)'
;MKCDFDRIIDRHNTMSQKWDAQDVEFGLVIMMTTGYLATVAARQGTSKQELLAGNVGGEGFLFLVKIMLIFSFILNASVIAGSQVPVVTLGDQLGGWFGKVYGIILVLAVYTTAVGMAWQVVVNVVPETNKWYKPLCIIITLAAYGFTFLGPFSVLMRYVNLLCSYVGVVFIVCLLYTRIFRQKKMLEEMKTEE
;
A
#
# COMPACT_ATOMS: atom_id res chain seq x y z
N MET A 1 28.61 9.53 -31.77
CA MET A 1 27.64 10.59 -31.43
C MET A 1 26.18 10.10 -31.46
N LYS A 2 25.71 9.41 -32.51
CA LYS A 2 24.37 8.78 -32.54
C LYS A 2 24.10 7.79 -31.38
N CYS A 3 25.07 6.92 -31.09
CA CYS A 3 24.98 5.90 -30.02
C CYS A 3 24.85 6.48 -28.59
N ASP A 4 25.25 7.73 -28.39
CA ASP A 4 25.14 8.40 -27.08
C ASP A 4 23.79 9.10 -26.94
N PHE A 5 23.28 9.67 -28.05
CA PHE A 5 21.95 10.28 -28.11
C PHE A 5 20.83 9.23 -27.98
N ASP A 6 20.99 8.08 -28.62
CA ASP A 6 20.06 6.95 -28.48
C ASP A 6 20.03 6.41 -27.04
N ARG A 7 21.18 6.35 -26.35
CA ARG A 7 21.23 6.01 -24.91
C ARG A 7 20.55 7.04 -24.02
N ILE A 8 20.63 8.32 -24.36
CA ILE A 8 19.98 9.39 -23.61
C ILE A 8 18.47 9.33 -23.79
N ILE A 9 17.99 9.09 -25.02
CA ILE A 9 16.55 8.90 -25.31
C ILE A 9 16.02 7.65 -24.60
N ASP A 10 16.76 6.53 -24.65
CA ASP A 10 16.34 5.29 -24.00
C ASP A 10 16.35 5.42 -22.46
N ARG A 11 17.31 6.17 -21.90
CA ARG A 11 17.35 6.54 -20.48
C ARG A 11 16.20 7.47 -20.08
N HIS A 12 15.77 8.34 -20.99
CA HIS A 12 14.64 9.26 -20.74
C HIS A 12 13.29 8.54 -20.85
N ASN A 13 13.12 7.62 -21.80
CA ASN A 13 11.93 6.78 -21.92
C ASN A 13 11.79 5.80 -20.76
N THR A 14 12.90 5.19 -20.33
CA THR A 14 12.92 4.33 -19.13
C THR A 14 12.75 5.13 -17.84
N MET A 15 13.20 6.39 -17.77
CA MET A 15 12.83 7.28 -16.67
C MET A 15 11.34 7.58 -16.70
N SER A 16 10.78 8.05 -17.82
CA SER A 16 9.34 8.38 -17.95
C SER A 16 8.47 7.20 -17.53
N GLN A 17 8.74 5.98 -18.01
CA GLN A 17 8.04 4.77 -17.56
C GLN A 17 8.20 4.50 -16.05
N LYS A 18 9.34 4.84 -15.45
CA LYS A 18 9.56 4.71 -14.00
C LYS A 18 8.79 5.78 -13.21
N TRP A 19 8.68 7.01 -13.73
CA TRP A 19 7.86 8.07 -13.13
C TRP A 19 6.36 7.72 -13.22
N ASP A 20 5.90 7.23 -14.37
CA ASP A 20 4.52 6.77 -14.55
C ASP A 20 4.17 5.61 -13.59
N ALA A 21 5.11 4.68 -13.35
CA ALA A 21 4.94 3.59 -12.40
C ALA A 21 4.94 4.06 -10.92
N GLN A 22 5.67 5.13 -10.61
CA GLN A 22 5.76 5.69 -9.26
C GLN A 22 4.53 6.54 -8.91
N ASP A 23 3.96 7.27 -9.87
CA ASP A 23 2.69 8.00 -9.73
C ASP A 23 1.51 7.05 -9.47
N VAL A 24 1.62 5.84 -10.01
CA VAL A 24 0.69 4.71 -9.86
C VAL A 24 0.78 4.14 -8.44
N GLU A 25 1.98 3.94 -7.86
CA GLU A 25 2.11 3.49 -6.46
C GLU A 25 1.42 4.41 -5.42
N PHE A 26 1.34 5.72 -5.66
CA PHE A 26 0.59 6.63 -4.78
C PHE A 26 -0.89 6.27 -4.68
N GLY A 27 -1.51 5.81 -5.77
CA GLY A 27 -2.91 5.39 -5.78
C GLY A 27 -3.16 4.19 -4.87
N LEU A 28 -2.22 3.23 -4.84
CA LEU A 28 -2.29 2.06 -3.98
C LEU A 28 -2.25 2.45 -2.50
N VAL A 29 -1.32 3.35 -2.12
CA VAL A 29 -1.18 3.81 -0.74
C VAL A 29 -2.43 4.54 -0.27
N ILE A 30 -2.94 5.47 -1.09
CA ILE A 30 -4.14 6.25 -0.74
C ILE A 30 -5.35 5.35 -0.56
N MET A 31 -5.54 4.32 -1.40
CA MET A 31 -6.63 3.37 -1.28
C MET A 31 -6.55 2.57 0.04
N MET A 32 -5.36 2.05 0.37
CA MET A 32 -5.15 1.26 1.57
C MET A 32 -5.35 2.10 2.85
N THR A 33 -4.71 3.26 2.91
CA THR A 33 -4.81 4.16 4.08
C THR A 33 -6.22 4.71 4.25
N THR A 34 -6.91 5.09 3.16
CA THR A 34 -8.28 5.63 3.24
C THR A 34 -9.28 4.56 3.67
N GLY A 35 -9.18 3.35 3.13
CA GLY A 35 -10.05 2.24 3.53
C GLY A 35 -9.90 1.91 5.00
N TYR A 36 -8.67 1.76 5.47
CA TYR A 36 -8.38 1.49 6.88
C TYR A 36 -8.84 2.63 7.81
N LEU A 37 -8.58 3.88 7.42
CA LEU A 37 -9.01 5.03 8.22
C LEU A 37 -10.54 5.12 8.30
N ALA A 38 -11.25 4.83 7.21
CA ALA A 38 -12.71 4.84 7.19
C ALA A 38 -13.32 3.76 8.10
N THR A 39 -12.75 2.55 8.15
CA THR A 39 -13.23 1.47 9.01
C THR A 39 -12.93 1.75 10.48
N VAL A 40 -11.76 2.31 10.79
CA VAL A 40 -11.43 2.71 12.17
C VAL A 40 -12.27 3.90 12.61
N ALA A 41 -12.49 4.90 11.75
CA ALA A 41 -13.32 6.06 12.07
C ALA A 41 -14.80 5.74 12.30
N ALA A 42 -15.29 4.63 11.74
CA ALA A 42 -16.66 4.16 11.94
C ALA A 42 -16.88 3.45 13.29
N ARG A 43 -15.82 3.18 14.07
CA ARG A 43 -15.93 2.52 15.38
C ARG A 43 -16.46 3.50 16.43
N GLN A 44 -17.34 3.00 17.30
CA GLN A 44 -17.91 3.80 18.39
C GLN A 44 -16.82 4.20 19.38
N GLY A 45 -16.81 5.48 19.80
CA GLY A 45 -15.87 6.02 20.77
C GLY A 45 -14.56 6.57 20.18
N THR A 46 -14.37 6.52 18.86
CA THR A 46 -13.16 7.05 18.23
C THR A 46 -13.24 8.56 18.00
N SER A 47 -12.31 9.32 18.60
CA SER A 47 -12.25 10.78 18.41
C SER A 47 -11.55 11.17 17.10
N LYS A 48 -12.03 12.24 16.46
CA LYS A 48 -11.37 12.80 15.26
C LYS A 48 -9.92 13.23 15.52
N GLN A 49 -9.63 13.74 16.73
CA GLN A 49 -8.28 14.17 17.09
C GLN A 49 -7.33 12.98 17.26
N GLU A 50 -7.81 11.88 17.86
CA GLU A 50 -7.03 10.65 18.01
C GLU A 50 -6.73 10.01 16.65
N LEU A 51 -7.72 10.00 15.75
CA LEU A 51 -7.54 9.53 14.37
C LEU A 51 -6.49 10.34 13.61
N LEU A 52 -6.57 11.67 13.69
CA LEU A 52 -5.63 12.56 13.01
C LEU A 52 -4.23 12.45 13.60
N ALA A 53 -4.10 12.47 14.93
CA ALA A 53 -2.81 12.35 15.60
C ALA A 53 -2.16 10.99 15.31
N GLY A 54 -2.93 9.90 15.38
CA GLY A 54 -2.47 8.55 15.08
C GLY A 54 -2.06 8.39 13.62
N ASN A 55 -2.87 8.87 12.67
CA ASN A 55 -2.57 8.76 11.25
C ASN A 55 -1.36 9.61 10.84
N VAL A 56 -1.34 10.88 11.21
CA VAL A 56 -0.23 11.80 10.85
C VAL A 56 1.06 11.41 11.55
N GLY A 57 1.00 11.02 12.83
CA GLY A 57 2.16 10.57 13.59
C GLY A 57 2.71 9.25 13.04
N GLY A 58 1.84 8.28 12.76
CA GLY A 58 2.21 6.98 12.21
C GLY A 58 2.83 7.09 10.82
N GLU A 59 2.16 7.78 9.90
CA GLU A 59 2.66 8.00 8.54
C GLU A 59 3.97 8.83 8.55
N GLY A 60 4.07 9.85 9.41
CA GLY A 60 5.29 10.64 9.56
C GLY A 60 6.48 9.80 10.02
N PHE A 61 6.28 8.92 11.00
CA PHE A 61 7.32 8.00 11.46
C PHE A 61 7.71 6.99 10.38
N LEU A 62 6.73 6.40 9.68
CA LEU A 62 7.00 5.48 8.58
C LEU A 62 7.77 6.15 7.44
N PHE A 63 7.45 7.40 7.12
CA PHE A 63 8.17 8.17 6.11
C PHE A 63 9.64 8.39 6.50
N LEU A 64 9.90 8.74 7.76
CA LEU A 64 11.27 8.87 8.27
C LEU A 64 12.07 7.56 8.14
N VAL A 65 11.47 6.43 8.54
CA VAL A 65 12.11 5.11 8.42
C VAL A 65 12.34 4.73 6.95
N LYS A 66 11.39 5.03 6.06
CA LYS A 66 11.53 4.81 4.61
C LYS A 66 12.71 5.60 4.03
N ILE A 67 12.92 6.84 4.44
CA ILE A 67 14.08 7.63 4.01
C ILE A 67 15.38 6.93 4.42
N MET A 68 15.50 6.49 5.67
CA MET A 68 16.67 5.75 6.15
C MET A 68 16.90 4.45 5.36
N LEU A 69 15.81 3.75 5.01
CA LEU A 69 15.87 2.54 4.20
C LEU A 69 16.38 2.82 2.79
N ILE A 70 15.91 3.90 2.15
CA ILE A 70 16.38 4.31 0.82
C ILE A 70 17.87 4.65 0.86
N PHE A 71 18.35 5.35 1.90
CA PHE A 71 19.79 5.56 2.09
C PHE A 71 20.55 4.23 2.19
N SER A 72 20.04 3.26 2.95
CA SER A 72 20.63 1.92 3.04
C SER A 72 20.69 1.21 1.68
N PHE A 73 19.66 1.36 0.85
CA PHE A 73 19.62 0.79 -0.50
C PHE A 73 20.66 1.42 -1.42
N ILE A 74 20.82 2.74 -1.37
CA ILE A 74 21.82 3.45 -2.18
C ILE A 74 23.24 3.02 -1.80
N LEU A 75 23.53 2.89 -0.50
CA LEU A 75 24.85 2.47 -0.01
C LEU A 75 25.19 1.02 -0.38
N ASN A 76 24.18 0.16 -0.53
CA ASN A 76 24.34 -1.26 -0.82
C ASN A 76 23.80 -1.63 -2.21
N ALA A 77 23.82 -0.70 -3.15
CA ALA A 77 23.20 -0.87 -4.47
C ALA A 77 23.74 -2.08 -5.25
N SER A 78 25.03 -2.41 -5.11
CA SER A 78 25.66 -3.56 -5.76
C SER A 78 25.16 -4.91 -5.24
N VAL A 79 24.71 -4.96 -3.99
CA VAL A 79 24.24 -6.17 -3.31
C VAL A 79 22.79 -6.47 -3.69
N ILE A 80 21.97 -5.42 -3.76
CA ILE A 80 20.53 -5.55 -4.02
C ILE A 80 20.19 -5.57 -5.51
N ALA A 81 21.16 -5.29 -6.38
CA ALA A 81 20.96 -5.31 -7.82
C ALA A 81 20.50 -6.71 -8.29
N GLY A 82 19.28 -6.77 -8.84
CA GLY A 82 18.67 -8.02 -9.31
C GLY A 82 17.96 -8.84 -8.23
N SER A 83 17.91 -8.38 -6.97
CA SER A 83 17.09 -9.00 -5.94
C SER A 83 15.60 -8.75 -6.18
N GLN A 84 14.78 -9.76 -5.94
CA GLN A 84 13.32 -9.64 -5.99
C GLN A 84 12.78 -8.84 -4.80
N VAL A 85 13.47 -8.91 -3.65
CA VAL A 85 13.07 -8.21 -2.42
C VAL A 85 14.33 -7.60 -1.78
N PRO A 86 14.72 -6.38 -2.20
CA PRO A 86 15.96 -5.73 -1.78
C PRO A 86 16.15 -5.66 -0.26
N VAL A 87 15.07 -5.36 0.47
CA VAL A 87 15.11 -5.24 1.94
C VAL A 87 15.48 -6.56 2.62
N VAL A 88 15.00 -7.69 2.08
CA VAL A 88 15.30 -9.03 2.62
C VAL A 88 16.77 -9.37 2.37
N THR A 89 17.26 -9.13 1.16
CA THR A 89 18.66 -9.36 0.80
C THR A 89 19.64 -8.52 1.62
N LEU A 90 19.26 -7.30 2.01
CA LEU A 90 20.06 -6.50 2.94
C LEU A 90 20.07 -7.09 4.35
N GLY A 91 18.96 -7.66 4.80
CA GLY A 91 18.93 -8.36 6.07
C GLY A 91 19.85 -9.58 6.13
N ASP A 92 19.97 -10.30 5.01
CA ASP A 92 20.90 -11.43 4.89
C ASP A 92 22.37 -11.00 5.03
N GLN A 93 22.70 -9.76 4.68
CA GLN A 93 24.06 -9.22 4.84
C GLN A 93 24.45 -8.92 6.29
N LEU A 94 23.47 -8.83 7.21
CA LEU A 94 23.76 -8.54 8.62
C LEU A 94 24.57 -9.67 9.30
N GLY A 95 24.57 -10.88 8.72
CA GLY A 95 25.38 -12.01 9.17
C GLY A 95 25.03 -12.57 10.55
N GLY A 96 25.52 -13.79 10.83
CA GLY A 96 25.46 -14.39 12.17
C GLY A 96 24.04 -14.62 12.73
N TRP A 97 23.82 -14.23 13.98
CA TRP A 97 22.52 -14.38 14.65
C TRP A 97 21.47 -13.34 14.19
N PHE A 98 21.93 -12.17 13.71
CA PHE A 98 21.05 -11.06 13.32
C PHE A 98 20.18 -11.41 12.12
N GLY A 99 20.73 -12.12 11.12
CA GLY A 99 19.95 -12.57 9.96
C GLY A 99 18.80 -13.51 10.35
N LYS A 100 19.01 -14.41 11.32
CA LYS A 100 17.96 -15.32 11.82
C LYS A 100 16.83 -14.57 12.51
N VAL A 101 17.18 -13.61 13.37
CA VAL A 101 16.20 -12.76 14.06
C VAL A 101 15.45 -11.88 13.08
N TYR A 102 16.14 -11.31 12.11
CA TYR A 102 15.53 -10.52 11.05
C TYR A 102 14.52 -11.35 10.24
N GLY A 103 14.82 -12.61 9.92
CA GLY A 103 13.87 -13.53 9.30
C GLY A 103 12.59 -13.73 10.13
N ILE A 104 12.71 -13.90 11.45
CA ILE A 104 11.54 -14.00 12.35
C ILE A 104 10.72 -12.71 12.34
N ILE A 105 11.38 -11.56 12.44
CA ILE A 105 10.72 -10.24 12.40
C ILE A 105 9.98 -10.05 11.08
N LEU A 106 10.59 -10.44 9.95
CA LEU A 106 9.96 -10.36 8.64
C LEU A 106 8.69 -11.21 8.55
N VAL A 107 8.73 -12.45 9.03
CA VAL A 107 7.55 -13.32 9.04
C VAL A 107 6.42 -12.69 9.87
N LEU A 108 6.75 -12.14 11.05
CA LEU A 108 5.78 -11.45 11.89
C LEU A 108 5.22 -10.18 11.21
N ALA A 109 6.05 -9.41 10.52
CA ALA A 109 5.63 -8.19 9.81
C ALA A 109 4.69 -8.50 8.62
N VAL A 110 4.98 -9.56 7.87
CA VAL A 110 4.09 -10.02 6.78
C VAL A 110 2.79 -10.56 7.34
N TYR A 111 2.84 -11.30 8.46
CA TYR A 111 1.64 -11.81 9.13
C TYR A 111 0.70 -10.70 9.58
N THR A 112 1.21 -9.67 10.28
CA THR A 112 0.37 -8.55 10.75
C THR A 112 -0.25 -7.77 9.60
N THR A 113 0.47 -7.60 8.49
CA THR A 113 -0.04 -6.94 7.27
C THR A 113 -1.12 -7.78 6.58
N ALA A 114 -0.86 -9.08 6.38
CA ALA A 114 -1.81 -9.98 5.73
C ALA A 114 -3.12 -10.09 6.50
N VAL A 115 -3.04 -10.21 7.83
CA VAL A 115 -4.22 -10.23 8.71
C VAL A 115 -4.97 -8.90 8.66
N GLY A 116 -4.27 -7.76 8.69
CA GLY A 116 -4.89 -6.45 8.60
C GLY A 116 -5.64 -6.23 7.27
N MET A 117 -5.05 -6.65 6.15
CA MET A 117 -5.68 -6.56 4.83
C MET A 117 -6.87 -7.50 4.68
N ALA A 118 -6.75 -8.75 5.16
CA ALA A 118 -7.85 -9.70 5.14
C ALA A 118 -9.04 -9.20 5.98
N TRP A 119 -8.75 -8.70 7.19
CA TRP A 119 -9.76 -8.06 8.05
C TRP A 119 -10.47 -6.92 7.32
N GLN A 120 -9.70 -6.02 6.70
CA GLN A 120 -10.22 -4.87 5.97
C GLN A 120 -11.22 -5.30 4.88
N VAL A 121 -10.92 -6.35 4.11
CA VAL A 121 -11.87 -6.85 3.10
C VAL A 121 -13.14 -7.40 3.75
N VAL A 122 -13.00 -8.22 4.80
CA VAL A 122 -14.13 -8.88 5.46
C VAL A 122 -15.11 -7.87 6.04
N VAL A 123 -14.63 -6.86 6.78
CA VAL A 123 -15.50 -5.87 7.45
C VAL A 123 -16.26 -4.96 6.48
N ASN A 124 -15.76 -4.80 5.25
CA ASN A 124 -16.47 -4.07 4.20
C ASN A 124 -17.62 -4.88 3.59
N VAL A 125 -17.62 -6.21 3.74
CA VAL A 125 -18.68 -7.10 3.21
C VAL A 125 -19.68 -7.49 4.31
N VAL A 126 -19.19 -7.85 5.49
CA VAL A 126 -19.99 -8.38 6.59
C VAL A 126 -19.56 -7.73 7.92
N PRO A 127 -20.50 -7.20 8.73
CA PRO A 127 -20.15 -6.64 10.03
C PRO A 127 -19.62 -7.73 10.97
N GLU A 128 -18.68 -7.36 11.85
CA GLU A 128 -17.99 -8.29 12.77
C GLU A 128 -18.95 -9.07 13.70
N THR A 129 -20.14 -8.54 13.95
CA THR A 129 -21.18 -9.17 14.80
C THR A 129 -21.89 -10.34 14.11
N ASN A 130 -21.71 -10.52 12.81
CA ASN A 130 -22.41 -11.53 12.04
C ASN A 130 -21.68 -12.89 12.10
N LYS A 131 -22.45 -13.97 12.23
CA LYS A 131 -21.97 -15.37 12.20
C LYS A 131 -21.16 -15.73 10.95
N TRP A 132 -21.38 -15.05 9.84
CA TRP A 132 -20.67 -15.27 8.57
C TRP A 132 -19.27 -14.62 8.52
N TYR A 133 -18.92 -13.78 9.50
CA TYR A 133 -17.61 -13.12 9.56
C TYR A 133 -16.45 -14.14 9.60
N LYS A 134 -16.50 -15.12 10.50
CA LYS A 134 -15.41 -16.10 10.68
C LYS A 134 -15.21 -17.00 9.44
N PRO A 135 -16.26 -17.60 8.84
CA PRO A 135 -16.11 -18.34 7.59
C PRO A 135 -15.54 -17.49 6.45
N LEU A 136 -15.96 -16.22 6.34
CA LEU A 136 -15.50 -15.33 5.27
C LEU A 136 -14.00 -15.02 5.40
N CYS A 137 -13.50 -14.80 6.63
CA CYS A 137 -12.06 -14.65 6.89
C CYS A 137 -11.27 -15.87 6.38
N ILE A 138 -11.75 -17.08 6.66
CA ILE A 138 -11.10 -18.33 6.23
C ILE A 138 -11.10 -18.43 4.71
N ILE A 139 -12.24 -18.18 4.06
CA ILE A 139 -12.37 -18.24 2.59
C ILE A 139 -11.41 -17.25 1.92
N ILE A 140 -11.35 -16.00 2.39
CA ILE A 140 -10.46 -14.98 1.84
C ILE A 140 -8.99 -15.37 2.03
N THR A 141 -8.64 -15.91 3.20
CA THR A 141 -7.26 -16.35 3.49
C THR A 141 -6.86 -17.52 2.59
N LEU A 142 -7.74 -18.51 2.40
CA LEU A 142 -7.49 -19.65 1.51
C LEU A 142 -7.40 -19.21 0.05
N ALA A 143 -8.25 -18.25 -0.38
CA ALA A 143 -8.17 -17.69 -1.72
C ALA A 143 -6.86 -16.92 -1.95
N ALA A 144 -6.41 -16.12 -0.98
CA ALA A 144 -5.14 -15.41 -1.03
C ALA A 144 -3.93 -16.37 -1.05
N TYR A 145 -4.00 -17.46 -0.27
CA TYR A 145 -3.00 -18.52 -0.33
C TYR A 145 -2.98 -19.20 -1.70
N GLY A 146 -4.15 -19.52 -2.26
CA GLY A 146 -4.31 -20.05 -3.62
C GLY A 146 -3.70 -19.15 -4.69
N PHE A 147 -3.84 -17.84 -4.53
CA PHE A 147 -3.28 -16.84 -5.45
C PHE A 147 -1.75 -16.87 -5.53
N THR A 148 -1.07 -17.33 -4.48
CA THR A 148 0.40 -17.44 -4.46
C THR A 148 0.93 -18.50 -5.44
N PHE A 149 0.10 -19.48 -5.84
CA PHE A 149 0.49 -20.52 -6.80
C PHE A 149 0.42 -20.09 -8.27
N LEU A 150 -0.07 -18.89 -8.58
CA LEU A 150 -0.32 -18.44 -9.96
C LEU A 150 0.93 -18.02 -10.74
N GLY A 151 2.12 -18.02 -10.13
CA GLY A 151 3.38 -17.78 -10.85
C GLY A 151 4.53 -17.29 -9.97
N PRO A 152 5.65 -16.89 -10.60
CA PRO A 152 6.79 -16.32 -9.89
C PRO A 152 6.42 -15.04 -9.14
N PHE A 153 6.96 -14.87 -7.94
CA PHE A 153 6.69 -13.74 -7.06
C PHE A 153 6.86 -12.38 -7.77
N SER A 154 7.92 -12.21 -8.56
CA SER A 154 8.20 -10.97 -9.28
C SER A 154 7.11 -10.59 -10.29
N VAL A 155 6.55 -11.58 -11.00
CA VAL A 155 5.46 -11.37 -11.96
C VAL A 155 4.17 -11.06 -11.23
N LEU A 156 3.90 -11.81 -10.16
CA LEU A 156 2.70 -11.63 -9.34
C LEU A 156 2.65 -10.24 -8.71
N MET A 157 3.75 -9.81 -8.07
CA MET A 157 3.85 -8.49 -7.45
C MET A 157 3.73 -7.37 -8.47
N ARG A 158 4.30 -7.53 -9.68
CA ARG A 158 4.13 -6.55 -10.75
C ARG A 158 2.66 -6.37 -11.11
N TYR A 159 1.92 -7.47 -11.31
CA TYR A 159 0.50 -7.40 -11.64
C TYR A 159 -0.34 -6.86 -10.49
N VAL A 160 -0.10 -7.30 -9.26
CA VAL A 160 -0.82 -6.83 -8.07
C VAL A 160 -0.61 -5.33 -7.89
N ASN A 161 0.63 -4.86 -7.91
CA ASN A 161 0.93 -3.44 -7.73
C ASN A 161 0.30 -2.59 -8.83
N LEU A 162 0.35 -3.05 -10.09
CA LEU A 162 -0.23 -2.35 -11.22
C LEU A 162 -1.76 -2.29 -11.12
N LEU A 163 -2.42 -3.42 -10.84
CA LEU A 163 -3.86 -3.49 -10.69
C LEU A 163 -4.36 -2.64 -9.51
N CYS A 164 -3.76 -2.81 -8.33
CA CYS A 164 -4.13 -2.07 -7.13
C CYS A 164 -3.94 -0.56 -7.30
N SER A 165 -2.91 -0.14 -8.03
CA SER A 165 -2.77 1.27 -8.37
C SER A 165 -3.89 1.78 -9.27
N TYR A 166 -4.17 1.11 -10.38
CA TYR A 166 -5.19 1.59 -11.32
C TYR A 166 -6.54 1.74 -10.62
N VAL A 167 -6.90 0.76 -9.78
CA VAL A 167 -8.09 0.82 -8.92
C VAL A 167 -7.99 2.00 -7.94
N GLY A 168 -6.82 2.24 -7.34
CA GLY A 168 -6.59 3.37 -6.44
C GLY A 168 -6.78 4.73 -7.11
N VAL A 169 -6.30 4.92 -8.33
CA VAL A 169 -6.51 6.16 -9.10
C VAL A 169 -7.99 6.38 -9.39
N VAL A 170 -8.70 5.33 -9.83
CA VAL A 170 -10.17 5.39 -10.05
C VAL A 170 -10.90 5.73 -8.75
N PHE A 171 -10.48 5.15 -7.63
CA PHE A 171 -11.04 5.42 -6.32
C PHE A 171 -10.83 6.87 -5.89
N ILE A 172 -9.66 7.46 -6.13
CA ILE A 172 -9.38 8.89 -5.85
C ILE A 172 -10.30 9.78 -6.67
N VAL A 173 -10.46 9.51 -7.98
CA VAL A 173 -11.36 10.29 -8.85
C VAL A 173 -12.80 10.21 -8.34
N CYS A 174 -13.26 9.03 -7.94
CA CYS A 174 -14.59 8.82 -7.36
C CYS A 174 -14.79 9.59 -6.05
N LEU A 175 -13.79 9.59 -5.17
CA LEU A 175 -13.82 10.34 -3.92
C LEU A 175 -13.89 11.85 -4.16
N LEU A 176 -13.07 12.38 -5.07
CA LEU A 176 -13.07 13.80 -5.42
C LEU A 176 -14.42 14.21 -6.02
N TYR A 177 -14.96 13.41 -6.94
CA TYR A 177 -16.27 13.63 -7.54
C TYR A 177 -17.36 13.67 -6.45
N THR A 178 -17.42 12.67 -5.58
CA THR A 178 -18.42 12.59 -4.50
C THR A 178 -18.32 13.77 -3.55
N ARG A 179 -17.10 14.19 -3.18
CA ARG A 179 -16.89 15.33 -2.27
C ARG A 179 -17.40 16.63 -2.89
N ILE A 180 -17.07 16.89 -4.16
CA ILE A 180 -17.48 18.11 -4.87
C ILE A 180 -19.00 18.15 -5.03
N PHE A 181 -19.63 17.06 -5.45
CA PHE A 181 -21.09 17.00 -5.64
C PHE A 181 -21.86 17.11 -4.32
N ARG A 182 -21.38 16.45 -3.26
CA ARG A 182 -22.05 16.47 -1.95
C ARG A 182 -21.91 17.82 -1.25
N GLN A 183 -20.79 18.52 -1.42
CA GLN A 183 -20.64 19.90 -0.94
C GLN A 183 -21.55 20.87 -1.68
N LYS A 184 -21.69 20.74 -3.01
CA LYS A 184 -22.63 21.56 -3.78
C LYS A 184 -24.07 21.40 -3.30
N LYS A 185 -24.50 20.15 -3.08
CA LYS A 185 -25.85 19.86 -2.58
C LYS A 185 -26.12 20.46 -1.19
N MET A 186 -25.17 20.37 -0.27
CA MET A 186 -25.31 20.99 1.06
C MET A 186 -25.31 22.52 1.01
N LEU A 187 -24.55 23.14 0.09
CA LEU A 187 -24.53 24.59 -0.10
C LEU A 187 -25.83 25.11 -0.74
N GLU A 188 -26.45 24.31 -1.62
CA GLU A 188 -27.76 24.60 -2.21
C GLU A 188 -28.89 24.50 -1.18
N GLU A 189 -28.87 23.48 -0.33
CA GLU A 189 -29.85 23.31 0.75
C GLU A 189 -29.83 24.48 1.76
N MET A 190 -28.65 24.95 2.19
CA MET A 190 -28.55 26.13 3.08
C MET A 190 -29.05 27.44 2.44
N LYS A 191 -28.98 27.55 1.10
CA LYS A 191 -29.39 28.76 0.37
C LYS A 191 -30.89 28.81 0.07
N THR A 192 -31.59 27.70 0.31
CA THR A 192 -33.05 27.58 0.12
C THR A 192 -33.81 27.77 1.44
N GLU A 193 -33.10 27.73 2.57
CA GLU A 193 -33.64 28.00 3.93
C GLU A 193 -33.44 29.47 4.39
N GLU A 194 -32.74 30.31 3.61
CA GLU A 194 -32.72 31.80 3.74
C GLU A 194 -33.77 32.44 2.82
#